data_AF-A0A430FIM2-F1
#
_entry.id   AF-A0A430FIM2-F1
#
_cell.length_a   1.000
_cell.length_b   1.000
_cell.length_c   1.000
_cell.angle_alpha   90.00
_cell.angle_beta   90.00
_cell.angle_gamma   90.00
#
_symmetry.space_group_name_H-M   'P 1'
#
loop_
_entity.id
_entity.type
_entity.pdbx_description
1 polymer ?
#
loop_
_entity_poly.entity_id
_entity_poly.type
_entity_poly.pdbx_seq_one_letter_code
_entity_poly.pdbx_strand_id
1 'polypeptide(L)'
;MDKQYTQITPEHITDDIDPRPVHIQYGSVKMDLPRLDDSRQMPTAVMIAGMSVASKGWDNLDENEQTGFMAVLLAWLSREYPRFERELDTRSGDKIKDIGLVFQAWTQASKADPKA
;
A
#
# COMPACT_ATOMS: atom_id res chain seq x y z
N MET A 1 -38.02 24.11 5.47
CA MET A 1 -37.98 22.65 5.67
C MET A 1 -36.61 22.32 6.21
N ASP A 2 -36.53 21.84 7.45
CA ASP A 2 -35.26 21.44 8.05
C ASP A 2 -34.85 20.06 7.52
N LYS A 3 -33.59 19.94 7.12
CA LYS A 3 -33.02 18.68 6.63
C LYS A 3 -32.79 17.74 7.81
N GLN A 4 -33.37 16.55 7.74
CA GLN A 4 -33.08 15.46 8.69
C GLN A 4 -31.82 14.73 8.23
N TYR A 5 -30.88 14.50 9.15
CA TYR A 5 -29.64 13.78 8.89
C TYR A 5 -29.65 12.44 9.61
N THR A 6 -29.24 11.37 8.92
CA THR A 6 -28.97 10.07 9.53
C THR A 6 -27.59 10.08 10.16
N GLN A 7 -27.52 9.85 11.47
CA GLN A 7 -26.26 9.71 12.18
C GLN A 7 -25.70 8.30 11.99
N ILE A 8 -24.46 8.22 11.50
CA ILE A 8 -23.69 6.98 11.40
C ILE A 8 -22.56 7.08 12.42
N THR A 9 -22.49 6.13 13.35
CA THR A 9 -21.40 6.04 14.33
C THR A 9 -20.40 4.98 13.84
N PRO A 10 -19.10 5.31 13.68
CA PRO A 10 -18.10 4.32 13.32
C PRO A 10 -18.01 3.23 14.39
N GLU A 11 -18.01 1.97 13.96
CA GLU A 11 -17.85 0.82 14.84
C GLU A 11 -16.39 0.33 14.79
N HIS A 12 -15.86 -0.08 15.94
CA HIS A 12 -14.54 -0.70 16.01
C HIS A 12 -14.67 -2.19 15.70
N ILE A 13 -14.21 -2.61 14.52
CA ILE A 13 -14.26 -4.01 14.07
C ILE A 13 -13.10 -4.80 14.66
N THR A 14 -13.41 -5.80 15.49
CA THR A 14 -12.44 -6.72 16.13
C THR A 14 -12.35 -8.06 15.39
N ASP A 15 -12.33 -8.04 14.06
CA ASP A 15 -12.08 -9.27 13.29
C ASP A 15 -10.67 -9.80 13.58
N ASP A 16 -10.56 -11.14 13.58
CA ASP A 16 -9.36 -11.93 13.87
C ASP A 16 -8.34 -11.91 12.70
N ILE A 17 -8.25 -10.78 12.00
CA ILE A 17 -7.21 -10.53 11.00
C ILE A 17 -5.93 -10.27 11.77
N ASP A 18 -4.90 -11.07 11.50
CA ASP A 18 -3.57 -10.88 12.08
C ASP A 18 -3.10 -9.44 11.82
N PRO A 19 -2.97 -8.60 12.85
CA PRO A 19 -2.69 -7.19 12.66
C PRO A 19 -1.19 -6.92 12.40
N ARG A 20 -0.35 -7.96 12.43
CA ARG A 20 1.11 -7.79 12.33
C ARG A 20 1.50 -7.20 10.97
N PRO A 21 2.40 -6.21 10.95
CA PRO A 21 2.86 -5.61 9.71
C PRO A 21 3.66 -6.60 8.87
N VAL A 22 3.70 -6.33 7.58
CA VAL A 22 4.55 -7.00 6.61
C VAL A 22 5.93 -6.37 6.61
N HIS A 23 6.95 -7.17 6.91
CA HIS A 23 8.33 -6.71 6.93
C HIS A 23 8.95 -6.80 5.54
N ILE A 24 9.36 -5.66 4.97
CA ILE A 24 10.07 -5.59 3.68
C ILE A 24 11.43 -4.93 3.88
N GLN A 25 12.45 -5.49 3.22
CA GLN A 25 13.76 -4.85 3.10
C GLN A 25 14.06 -4.51 1.64
N TYR A 26 14.24 -3.20 1.36
CA TYR A 26 14.74 -2.70 0.08
C TYR A 26 16.15 -2.15 0.28
N GLY A 27 17.16 -2.84 -0.28
CA GLY A 27 18.56 -2.50 -0.06
C GLY A 27 18.91 -2.47 1.44
N SER A 28 19.32 -1.31 1.94
CA SER A 28 19.61 -1.09 3.37
C SER A 28 18.39 -0.70 4.22
N VAL A 29 17.24 -0.43 3.61
CA VAL A 29 16.06 0.13 4.25
C VAL A 29 15.10 -0.99 4.64
N LYS A 30 14.71 -1.03 5.92
CA LYS A 30 13.68 -1.93 6.47
C LYS A 30 12.39 -1.15 6.65
N MET A 31 11.27 -1.73 6.24
CA MET A 31 9.94 -1.11 6.23
C MET A 31 8.93 -2.08 6.83
N ASP A 32 8.06 -1.57 7.71
CA ASP A 32 6.97 -2.30 8.34
C ASP A 32 5.64 -1.84 7.74
N LEU A 33 5.24 -2.50 6.65
CA LEU A 33 4.08 -2.08 5.87
C LEU A 33 2.79 -2.68 6.46
N PRO A 34 1.65 -1.96 6.47
CA PRO A 34 0.38 -2.55 6.85
C PRO A 34 0.03 -3.70 5.90
N ARG A 35 -0.75 -4.69 6.35
CA ARG A 35 -1.18 -5.75 5.42
C ARG A 35 -2.19 -5.18 4.42
N LEU A 36 -2.06 -5.58 3.15
CA LEU A 36 -2.97 -5.11 2.10
C LEU A 36 -4.42 -5.57 2.27
N ASP A 37 -4.65 -6.65 3.04
CA ASP A 37 -5.98 -7.16 3.38
C ASP A 37 -6.57 -6.53 4.66
N ASP A 38 -5.81 -5.69 5.39
CA ASP A 38 -6.28 -4.97 6.57
C ASP A 38 -6.53 -3.48 6.26
N SER A 39 -7.75 -3.18 5.82
CA SER A 39 -8.18 -1.81 5.50
C SER A 39 -8.14 -0.84 6.70
N ARG A 40 -8.08 -1.35 7.93
CA ARG A 40 -8.02 -0.54 9.16
C ARG A 40 -6.68 0.17 9.31
N GLN A 41 -5.61 -0.42 8.79
CA GLN A 41 -4.24 0.09 8.88
C GLN A 41 -3.76 0.72 7.57
N MET A 42 -4.44 0.45 6.46
CA MET A 42 -4.08 0.97 5.15
C MET A 42 -4.36 2.48 5.03
N PRO A 43 -3.38 3.29 4.57
CA PRO A 43 -3.63 4.69 4.30
C PRO A 43 -4.72 4.88 3.25
N THR A 44 -5.67 5.78 3.49
CA THR A 44 -6.79 6.04 2.56
C THR A 44 -6.33 6.39 1.15
N ALA A 45 -5.23 7.13 0.99
CA ALA A 45 -4.66 7.45 -0.31
C ALA A 45 -4.25 6.19 -1.09
N VAL A 46 -3.61 5.22 -0.42
CA VAL A 46 -3.21 3.94 -1.03
C VAL A 46 -4.45 3.09 -1.34
N MET A 47 -5.45 3.10 -0.46
CA MET A 47 -6.72 2.41 -0.73
C MET A 47 -7.41 2.97 -1.98
N ILE A 48 -7.53 4.29 -2.12
CA ILE A 48 -8.12 4.95 -3.29
C ILE A 48 -7.40 4.55 -4.57
N ALA A 49 -6.07 4.66 -4.57
CA ALA A 49 -5.28 4.30 -5.75
C ALA A 49 -5.36 2.78 -6.06
N GLY A 50 -5.44 1.96 -5.01
CA GLY A 50 -5.59 0.51 -5.11
C GLY A 50 -6.95 0.03 -5.62
N MET A 51 -8.00 0.88 -5.63
CA MET A 51 -9.31 0.49 -6.14
C MET A 51 -9.27 0.10 -7.63
N SER A 52 -8.47 0.80 -8.43
CA SER A 52 -8.27 0.45 -9.84
C SER A 52 -7.58 -0.91 -9.98
N VAL A 53 -6.52 -1.15 -9.18
CA VAL A 53 -5.80 -2.43 -9.16
C VAL A 53 -6.72 -3.57 -8.73
N ALA A 54 -7.55 -3.36 -7.70
CA ALA A 54 -8.48 -4.37 -7.19
C ALA A 54 -9.63 -4.66 -8.16
N SER A 55 -10.14 -3.66 -8.88
CA SER A 55 -11.27 -3.82 -9.80
C SER A 55 -10.89 -4.40 -11.15
N LYS A 56 -9.76 -4.00 -11.71
CA LYS A 56 -9.31 -4.43 -13.05
C LYS A 56 -8.25 -5.53 -13.00
N GLY A 57 -7.48 -5.61 -11.93
CA GLY A 57 -6.22 -6.36 -11.89
C GLY A 57 -5.07 -5.56 -12.50
N TRP A 58 -3.89 -5.68 -11.90
CA TRP A 58 -2.68 -4.92 -12.29
C TRP A 58 -2.37 -4.99 -13.79
N ASP A 59 -2.42 -6.20 -14.36
CA ASP A 59 -2.06 -6.46 -15.77
C ASP A 59 -3.09 -5.89 -16.76
N ASN A 60 -4.26 -5.46 -16.29
CA ASN A 60 -5.33 -4.88 -17.12
C ASN A 60 -5.42 -3.35 -16.97
N LEU A 61 -4.55 -2.74 -16.17
CA LEU A 61 -4.45 -1.29 -16.06
C LEU A 61 -3.69 -0.72 -17.25
N ASP A 62 -4.10 0.47 -17.72
CA ASP A 62 -3.29 1.21 -18.67
C ASP A 62 -2.05 1.85 -18.01
N GLU A 63 -1.11 2.34 -18.82
CA GLU A 63 0.16 2.90 -18.34
C GLU A 63 -0.05 4.11 -17.41
N ASN A 64 -1.09 4.93 -17.65
CA ASN A 64 -1.39 6.08 -16.80
C ASN A 64 -1.95 5.63 -15.45
N GLU A 65 -2.81 4.62 -15.43
CA GLU A 65 -3.35 4.03 -14.21
C GLU A 65 -2.27 3.38 -13.36
N GLN A 66 -1.37 2.61 -13.99
CA GLN A 66 -0.22 2.01 -13.31
C GLN A 66 0.71 3.09 -12.76
N THR A 67 1.04 4.10 -13.57
CA THR A 67 1.91 5.22 -13.14
C THR A 67 1.28 6.02 -12.01
N GLY A 68 -0.03 6.28 -12.07
CA GLY A 68 -0.76 6.99 -11.04
C GLY A 68 -0.74 6.24 -9.70
N PHE A 69 -0.97 4.93 -9.73
CA PHE A 69 -0.86 4.09 -8.54
C PHE A 69 0.56 4.12 -7.94
N MET A 70 1.58 3.98 -8.80
CA MET A 70 2.98 3.98 -8.39
C MET A 70 3.44 5.32 -7.82
N ALA A 71 2.93 6.43 -8.35
CA ALA A 71 3.18 7.76 -7.82
C ALA A 71 2.59 7.94 -6.41
N VAL A 72 1.38 7.44 -6.17
CA VAL A 72 0.75 7.46 -4.84
C VAL A 72 1.55 6.60 -3.85
N LEU A 73 1.96 5.41 -4.26
CA LEU A 73 2.81 4.54 -3.45
C LEU A 73 4.14 5.20 -3.11
N LEU A 74 4.82 5.78 -4.09
CA LEU A 74 6.09 6.48 -3.88
C LEU A 74 5.92 7.65 -2.92
N ALA A 75 4.92 8.50 -3.14
CA ALA A 75 4.67 9.65 -2.27
C ALA A 75 4.43 9.23 -0.81
N TRP A 76 3.65 8.16 -0.61
CA TRP A 76 3.41 7.61 0.71
C TRP A 76 4.68 6.98 1.33
N LEU A 77 5.38 6.12 0.59
CA LEU A 77 6.59 5.44 1.05
C LEU A 77 7.72 6.43 1.36
N SER A 78 7.92 7.46 0.54
CA SER A 78 8.94 8.49 0.80
C SER A 78 8.60 9.32 2.05
N ARG A 79 7.31 9.55 2.32
CA ARG A 79 6.86 10.23 3.54
C ARG A 79 7.09 9.40 4.79
N GLU A 80 6.71 8.12 4.74
CA GLU A 80 6.78 7.21 5.91
C GLU A 80 8.20 6.70 6.15
N TYR A 81 8.96 6.50 5.06
CA TYR A 81 10.32 5.96 5.06
C TYR A 81 11.26 6.91 4.30
N PRO A 82 11.68 8.05 4.85
CA PRO A 82 12.53 9.01 4.14
C PRO A 82 13.88 8.45 3.64
N ARG A 83 14.36 7.37 4.26
CA ARG A 83 15.56 6.65 3.80
C ARG A 83 15.33 5.84 2.52
N PHE A 84 14.09 5.42 2.27
CA PHE A 84 13.70 4.73 1.04
C PHE A 84 13.94 5.61 -0.18
N GLU A 85 13.48 6.87 -0.14
CA GLU A 85 13.71 7.84 -1.22
C GLU A 85 15.21 8.04 -1.50
N ARG A 86 16.02 8.18 -0.45
CA ARG A 86 17.48 8.30 -0.60
C ARG A 86 18.13 7.04 -1.16
N GLU A 87 17.69 5.86 -0.74
CA GLU A 87 18.19 4.59 -1.27
C GLU A 87 17.82 4.44 -2.76
N LEU A 88 16.58 4.78 -3.15
CA LEU A 88 16.15 4.85 -4.55
C LEU A 88 17.03 5.81 -5.35
N ASP A 89 17.27 7.02 -4.85
CA ASP A 89 18.06 8.05 -5.54
C ASP A 89 19.53 7.68 -5.73
N THR A 90 20.09 6.88 -4.81
CA THR A 90 21.52 6.56 -4.80
C THR A 90 21.86 5.21 -5.40
N ARG A 91 20.92 4.26 -5.42
CA ARG A 91 21.19 2.87 -5.82
C ARG A 91 20.34 2.36 -6.96
N SER A 92 19.17 2.95 -7.20
CA SER A 92 18.28 2.47 -8.25
C SER A 92 18.77 2.89 -9.63
N GLY A 93 18.82 1.93 -10.57
CA GLY A 93 18.97 2.20 -12.00
C GLY A 93 17.64 2.39 -12.72
N ASP A 94 16.52 2.02 -12.08
CA ASP A 94 15.16 2.11 -12.59
C ASP A 94 14.18 2.14 -11.40
N LYS A 95 13.82 3.36 -10.97
CA LYS A 95 13.00 3.57 -9.77
C LYS A 95 11.58 3.01 -9.92
N ILE A 96 11.02 3.06 -11.12
CA ILE A 96 9.65 2.57 -11.37
C ILE A 96 9.63 1.05 -11.21
N LYS A 97 10.61 0.35 -11.78
CA LYS A 97 10.75 -1.09 -11.60
C LYS A 97 10.96 -1.46 -10.13
N ASP A 98 11.81 -0.73 -9.41
CA ASP A 98 12.09 -0.99 -8.00
C ASP A 98 10.87 -0.80 -7.10
N ILE A 99 10.08 0.26 -7.31
CA ILE A 99 8.81 0.44 -6.60
C ILE A 99 7.85 -0.72 -6.91
N GLY A 100 7.86 -1.22 -8.16
CA GLY A 100 7.04 -2.35 -8.57
C GLY A 100 7.43 -3.63 -7.84
N LEU A 101 8.74 -3.87 -7.66
CA LEU A 101 9.26 -4.99 -6.87
C LEU A 101 8.87 -4.88 -5.39
N VAL A 102 8.94 -3.68 -4.79
CA VAL A 102 8.48 -3.45 -3.42
C VAL A 102 6.99 -3.77 -3.28
N PHE A 103 6.16 -3.28 -4.20
CA PHE A 103 4.72 -3.54 -4.19
C PHE A 103 4.38 -5.03 -4.40
N GLN A 104 5.10 -5.70 -5.30
CA GLN A 104 4.94 -7.14 -5.53
C GLN A 104 5.31 -7.95 -4.29
N ALA A 105 6.44 -7.65 -3.66
CA ALA A 105 6.87 -8.30 -2.42
C ALA A 105 5.86 -8.06 -1.30
N TRP A 106 5.33 -6.85 -1.19
CA TRP A 106 4.28 -6.50 -0.24
C TRP A 106 3.00 -7.29 -0.45
N THR A 107 2.57 -7.44 -1.70
CA THR A 107 1.38 -8.22 -2.06
C THR A 107 1.56 -9.70 -1.74
N GLN A 108 2.73 -10.26 -2.04
CA GLN A 108 3.04 -11.66 -1.75
C GLN A 108 3.08 -11.93 -0.25
N ALA A 109 3.78 -11.10 0.51
CA ALA A 109 3.90 -11.26 1.95
C ALA A 109 2.60 -10.95 2.72
N SER A 110 1.73 -10.08 2.17
CA SER A 110 0.37 -9.89 2.70
C SER A 110 -0.51 -11.13 2.47
N LYS A 111 -0.24 -11.96 1.46
CA LYS A 111 -1.02 -13.20 1.21
C LYS A 111 -0.47 -14.42 1.95
N ALA A 112 0.79 -14.38 2.37
CA ALA A 112 1.40 -15.48 3.11
C ALA A 112 0.80 -15.57 4.52
N ASP A 113 0.30 -16.75 4.88
CA ASP A 113 -0.14 -17.06 6.23
C ASP A 113 1.10 -16.99 7.16
N PRO A 114 1.12 -16.13 8.20
CA PRO A 114 2.31 -15.91 9.03
C PRO A 114 2.60 -17.06 10.02
N LYS A 115 2.12 -18.27 9.72
CA LYS A 115 2.38 -19.52 10.45
C LYS A 115 3.43 -20.42 9.80
N ALA A 116 4.11 -19.98 8.74
CA ALA A 116 5.23 -20.71 8.14
C ALA A 116 6.59 -20.28 8.72
#